data_AF-A0A842KJR1-F1
#
_entry.id   AF-A0A842KJR1-F1
#
_cell.length_a   1.000
_cell.length_b   1.000
_cell.length_c   1.000
_cell.angle_alpha   90.00
_cell.angle_beta   90.00
_cell.angle_gamma   90.00
#
_symmetry.space_group_name_H-M   'P 1'
#
loop_
_entity.id
_entity.type
_entity.pdbx_description
1 polymer ?
#
loop_
_entity_poly.entity_id
_entity_poly.type
_entity_poly.pdbx_seq_one_letter_code
_entity_poly.pdbx_strand_id
1 'polypeptide(L)'
;MNADDDSAQMLLIAGFAIGVSIAVFTVMLNNIIYASNMASESSIETSPFEIGNVLKLTSQAYENAYNSAMNAGTFDSNVFMDYQSSYENQLVKMFAFSGKRLTIENSTLIDAYFSKNGMINGMPNWTLISNVNFTDTFILEIPKASKLSNNSSCLRFEAVETNGSMLWAMDIYDSGGYVNVRVMDNNSTLGNTTSASGYVYLNITGNYIDGTSYFNFHFNDLTSSHVYHINVINGTAGAGIFRLSGNHVDGHSFNIARHAVVLANISVVSFDKKMFISYPIPVPGGIA
;
A
#
# COMPACT_ATOMS: atom_id res chain seq x y z
N MET A 1 -63.97 -63.75 7.76
CA MET A 1 -62.69 -63.02 7.62
C MET A 1 -62.96 -61.91 6.64
N ASN A 2 -63.19 -60.70 7.16
CA ASN A 2 -63.69 -59.57 6.38
C ASN A 2 -62.50 -58.80 5.78
N ALA A 3 -62.34 -58.88 4.46
CA ALA A 3 -61.24 -58.25 3.72
C ALA A 3 -61.20 -56.71 3.82
N ASP A 4 -62.33 -56.09 4.21
CA ASP A 4 -62.45 -54.64 4.39
C ASP A 4 -61.76 -54.13 5.67
N ASP A 5 -61.77 -54.91 6.76
CA ASP A 5 -61.11 -54.53 8.02
C ASP A 5 -59.57 -54.60 7.90
N ASP A 6 -59.06 -55.61 7.19
CA ASP A 6 -57.62 -55.71 6.90
C ASP A 6 -57.14 -54.59 5.97
N SER A 7 -57.97 -54.17 5.01
CA SER A 7 -57.65 -53.04 4.12
C SER A 7 -57.66 -51.70 4.86
N ALA A 8 -58.59 -51.50 5.78
CA ALA A 8 -58.65 -50.30 6.62
C ALA A 8 -57.48 -50.23 7.62
N GLN A 9 -57.09 -51.36 8.23
CA GLN A 9 -55.89 -51.42 9.08
C GLN A 9 -54.60 -51.18 8.30
N MET A 10 -54.49 -51.76 7.09
CA MET A 10 -53.33 -51.51 6.21
C MET A 10 -53.25 -50.05 5.78
N LEU A 11 -54.38 -49.40 5.50
CA LEU A 11 -54.45 -47.96 5.20
C LEU A 11 -54.00 -47.11 6.40
N LEU A 12 -54.44 -47.48 7.62
CA LEU A 12 -54.08 -46.78 8.85
C LEU A 12 -52.58 -46.90 9.15
N ILE A 13 -52.02 -48.11 8.99
CA ILE A 13 -50.59 -48.38 9.19
C ILE A 13 -49.76 -47.64 8.13
N ALA A 14 -50.19 -47.62 6.87
CA ALA A 14 -49.54 -46.85 5.81
C ALA A 14 -49.58 -45.34 6.10
N GLY A 15 -50.73 -44.80 6.53
CA GLY A 15 -50.87 -43.40 6.91
C GLY A 15 -49.99 -43.02 8.10
N PHE A 16 -49.91 -43.89 9.11
CA PHE A 16 -49.02 -43.71 10.26
C PHE A 16 -47.54 -43.73 9.85
N ALA A 17 -47.13 -44.71 9.02
CA ALA A 17 -45.76 -44.82 8.54
C ALA A 17 -45.34 -43.59 7.69
N ILE A 18 -46.24 -43.09 6.85
CA ILE A 18 -46.01 -41.86 6.07
C ILE A 18 -45.89 -40.65 7.00
N GLY A 19 -46.79 -40.51 7.99
CA GLY A 19 -46.75 -39.41 8.95
C GLY A 19 -45.47 -39.36 9.78
N VAL A 20 -45.01 -40.51 10.28
CA VAL A 20 -43.74 -40.63 11.02
C VAL A 20 -42.55 -40.32 10.11
N SER A 21 -42.56 -40.81 8.86
CA SER A 21 -41.49 -40.53 7.90
C SER A 21 -41.37 -39.04 7.60
N ILE A 22 -42.48 -38.35 7.37
CA ILE A 22 -42.50 -36.90 7.12
C ILE A 22 -41.96 -36.14 8.35
N ALA A 23 -42.35 -36.54 9.56
CA ALA A 23 -41.85 -35.92 10.78
C ALA A 23 -40.33 -36.10 10.94
N VAL A 24 -39.82 -37.31 10.71
CA VAL A 24 -38.38 -37.62 10.76
C VAL A 24 -37.62 -36.83 9.69
N PHE A 25 -38.11 -36.79 8.45
CA PHE A 25 -37.49 -36.00 7.38
C PHE A 25 -37.50 -34.51 7.71
N THR A 26 -38.57 -33.98 8.30
CA THR A 26 -38.66 -32.56 8.68
C THR A 26 -37.64 -32.22 9.77
N VAL A 27 -37.53 -33.06 10.80
CA VAL A 27 -36.53 -32.87 11.88
C VAL A 27 -35.11 -32.99 11.32
N MET A 28 -34.87 -33.97 10.45
CA MET A 28 -33.57 -34.17 9.82
C MET A 28 -33.20 -33.00 8.90
N LEU A 29 -34.15 -32.49 8.11
CA LEU A 29 -33.94 -31.34 7.23
C LEU A 29 -33.63 -30.08 8.05
N ASN A 30 -34.38 -29.82 9.13
CA ASN A 30 -34.11 -28.70 10.03
C ASN A 30 -32.74 -28.83 10.71
N ASN A 31 -32.35 -30.03 11.13
CA ASN A 31 -31.02 -30.27 11.70
C ASN A 31 -29.91 -30.11 10.66
N ILE A 32 -30.11 -30.55 9.41
CA ILE A 32 -29.14 -30.36 8.33
C ILE A 32 -29.04 -28.89 7.96
N ILE A 33 -30.15 -28.15 7.86
CA ILE A 33 -30.15 -26.71 7.60
C ILE A 33 -29.46 -25.98 8.75
N TYR A 34 -29.76 -26.33 10.00
CA TYR A 34 -29.11 -25.75 11.17
C TYR A 34 -27.60 -26.06 11.19
N ALA A 35 -27.22 -27.32 11.00
CA ALA A 35 -25.81 -27.72 10.95
C ALA A 35 -25.08 -27.13 9.74
N SER A 36 -25.75 -26.98 8.60
CA SER A 36 -25.20 -26.35 7.38
C SER A 36 -25.04 -24.85 7.54
N ASN A 37 -26.02 -24.17 8.15
CA ASN A 37 -25.94 -22.74 8.45
C ASN A 37 -24.86 -22.50 9.51
N MET A 38 -24.80 -23.33 10.54
CA MET A 38 -23.75 -23.28 11.57
C MET A 38 -22.38 -23.68 11.01
N ALA A 39 -22.30 -24.60 10.05
CA ALA A 39 -21.05 -24.94 9.36
C ALA A 39 -20.59 -23.80 8.45
N SER A 40 -21.52 -23.17 7.72
CA SER A 40 -21.27 -21.99 6.88
C SER A 40 -20.89 -20.75 7.71
N GLU A 41 -21.47 -20.58 8.89
CA GLU A 41 -21.07 -19.57 9.90
C GLU A 41 -19.84 -20.01 10.71
N SER A 42 -19.43 -21.28 10.70
CA SER A 42 -18.18 -21.74 11.33
C SER A 42 -16.99 -21.66 10.38
N SER A 43 -17.25 -21.66 9.06
CA SER A 43 -16.25 -21.38 8.03
C SER A 43 -16.07 -19.87 7.81
N ILE A 44 -16.11 -19.08 8.89
CA ILE A 44 -15.59 -17.71 8.90
C ILE A 44 -14.06 -17.80 8.85
N GLU A 45 -13.54 -18.41 7.79
CA GLU A 45 -12.18 -18.14 7.36
C GLU A 45 -12.17 -16.66 7.03
N THR A 46 -11.33 -15.88 7.73
CA THR A 46 -11.08 -14.50 7.31
C THR A 46 -10.62 -14.54 5.87
N SER A 47 -11.54 -14.18 4.97
CA SER A 47 -11.30 -14.31 3.54
C SER A 47 -10.12 -13.40 3.18
N PRO A 48 -9.23 -13.80 2.27
CA PRO A 48 -8.20 -12.91 1.73
C PRO A 48 -8.77 -11.55 1.26
N PHE A 49 -10.05 -11.52 0.85
CA PHE A 49 -10.79 -10.31 0.52
C PHE A 49 -11.08 -9.40 1.72
N GLU A 50 -11.47 -9.97 2.87
CA GLU A 50 -11.69 -9.18 4.10
C GLU A 50 -10.40 -8.50 4.55
N ILE A 51 -9.29 -9.23 4.51
CA ILE A 51 -7.97 -8.69 4.85
C ILE A 51 -7.51 -7.65 3.84
N GLY A 52 -7.68 -7.89 2.54
CA GLY A 52 -7.37 -6.91 1.51
C GLY A 52 -8.13 -5.60 1.71
N ASN A 53 -9.41 -5.67 2.09
CA ASN A 53 -10.22 -4.51 2.44
C ASN A 53 -9.72 -3.82 3.71
N VAL A 54 -9.37 -4.58 4.77
CA VAL A 54 -8.78 -4.00 5.98
C VAL A 54 -7.51 -3.24 5.64
N LEU A 55 -6.57 -3.85 4.91
CA LEU A 55 -5.32 -3.21 4.53
C LEU A 55 -5.56 -1.91 3.73
N LYS A 56 -6.50 -1.92 2.79
CA LYS A 56 -6.88 -0.73 2.01
C LYS A 56 -7.48 0.35 2.90
N LEU A 57 -8.41 0.00 3.78
CA LEU A 57 -9.05 0.94 4.70
C LEU A 57 -8.06 1.49 5.73
N THR A 58 -7.13 0.67 6.23
CA THR A 58 -6.08 1.11 7.17
C THR A 58 -5.13 2.06 6.47
N SER A 59 -4.73 1.77 5.23
CA SER A 59 -3.92 2.68 4.42
C SER A 59 -4.59 4.04 4.24
N GLN A 60 -5.87 4.04 3.87
CA GLN A 60 -6.65 5.28 3.69
C GLN A 60 -6.85 6.03 5.01
N ALA A 61 -7.12 5.32 6.11
CA ALA A 61 -7.27 5.93 7.42
C ALA A 61 -5.97 6.60 7.88
N TYR A 62 -4.81 6.02 7.57
CA TYR A 62 -3.52 6.56 8.01
C TYR A 62 -3.07 7.72 7.14
N GLU A 63 -3.39 7.68 5.85
CA GLU A 63 -3.28 8.85 4.97
C GLU A 63 -4.14 10.01 5.48
N ASN A 64 -5.39 9.75 5.84
CA ASN A 64 -6.28 10.77 6.41
C ASN A 64 -5.79 11.28 7.78
N ALA A 65 -5.30 10.38 8.64
CA ALA A 65 -4.69 10.75 9.92
C ALA A 65 -3.50 11.68 9.70
N TYR A 66 -2.64 11.36 8.73
CA TYR A 66 -1.47 12.16 8.39
C TYR A 66 -1.88 13.55 7.88
N ASN A 67 -2.81 13.61 6.92
CA ASN A 67 -3.30 14.87 6.37
C ASN A 67 -3.97 15.74 7.46
N SER A 68 -4.69 15.13 8.39
CA SER A 68 -5.30 15.83 9.53
C SER A 68 -4.24 16.39 10.47
N ALA A 69 -3.20 15.61 10.75
CA ALA A 69 -2.06 16.02 11.57
C ALA A 69 -1.22 17.13 10.92
N MET A 70 -1.24 17.25 9.59
CA MET A 70 -0.51 18.25 8.82
C MET A 70 -1.31 19.54 8.54
N ASN A 71 -2.58 19.61 8.95
CA ASN A 71 -3.49 20.71 8.58
C ASN A 71 -2.97 22.11 8.99
N ALA A 72 -2.30 22.21 10.13
CA ALA A 72 -1.69 23.46 10.62
C ALA A 72 -0.32 23.77 9.97
N GLY A 73 0.09 23.01 8.95
CA GLY A 73 1.39 23.11 8.29
C GLY A 73 2.54 22.49 9.09
N THR A 74 2.36 22.12 10.35
CA THR A 74 3.33 21.35 11.16
C THR A 74 2.68 20.05 11.60
N PHE A 75 3.43 18.95 11.56
CA PHE A 75 2.92 17.64 11.95
C PHE A 75 2.59 17.60 13.46
N ASP A 76 1.31 17.40 13.79
CA ASP A 76 0.84 17.16 15.15
C ASP A 76 0.71 15.65 15.44
N SER A 77 1.66 15.13 16.23
CA SER A 77 1.68 13.71 16.60
C SER A 77 0.48 13.28 17.43
N ASN A 78 -0.14 14.17 18.21
CA ASN A 78 -1.29 13.82 19.05
C ASN A 78 -2.52 13.62 18.17
N VAL A 79 -2.78 14.54 17.24
CA VAL A 79 -3.87 14.42 16.25
C VAL A 79 -3.72 13.14 15.43
N PHE A 80 -2.48 12.81 15.04
CA PHE A 80 -2.19 11.58 14.32
C PHE A 80 -2.55 10.31 15.12
N MET A 81 -2.06 10.22 16.37
CA MET A 81 -2.29 9.07 17.25
C MET A 81 -3.77 8.95 17.66
N ASP A 82 -4.45 10.07 17.91
CA ASP A 82 -5.87 10.08 18.26
C ASP A 82 -6.74 9.58 17.10
N TYR A 83 -6.43 9.98 15.88
CA TYR A 83 -7.13 9.51 14.68
C TYR A 83 -6.93 8.00 14.50
N GLN A 84 -5.70 7.51 14.60
CA GLN A 84 -5.38 6.08 14.50
C GLN A 84 -6.11 5.27 15.58
N SER A 85 -6.05 5.72 16.83
CA SER A 85 -6.72 5.08 17.97
C SER A 85 -8.24 5.03 17.80
N SER A 86 -8.84 6.10 17.26
CA SER A 86 -10.26 6.14 16.95
C SER A 86 -10.63 5.12 15.86
N TYR A 87 -9.88 5.09 14.76
CA TYR A 87 -10.06 4.12 13.67
C TYR A 87 -9.93 2.67 14.17
N GLU A 88 -8.87 2.37 14.91
CA GLU A 88 -8.61 1.04 15.46
C GLU A 88 -9.71 0.59 16.41
N ASN A 89 -10.19 1.47 17.28
CA ASN A 89 -11.31 1.16 18.18
C ASN A 89 -12.59 0.78 17.42
N GLN A 90 -12.88 1.42 16.28
CA GLN A 90 -14.02 1.04 15.45
C GLN A 90 -13.79 -0.29 14.74
N LEU A 91 -12.59 -0.50 14.21
CA LEU A 91 -12.25 -1.72 13.50
C LEU A 91 -12.25 -2.95 14.43
N VAL A 92 -11.73 -2.81 15.65
CA VAL A 92 -11.77 -3.87 16.68
C VAL A 92 -13.21 -4.24 17.03
N LYS A 93 -14.11 -3.26 17.20
CA LYS A 93 -15.54 -3.53 17.45
C LYS A 93 -16.18 -4.30 16.31
N MET A 94 -15.88 -3.94 15.06
CA MET A 94 -16.38 -4.65 13.87
C MET A 94 -15.94 -6.11 13.85
N PHE A 95 -14.65 -6.38 14.13
CA PHE A 95 -14.14 -7.76 14.20
C PHE A 95 -14.72 -8.54 15.39
N ALA A 96 -14.95 -7.89 16.53
CA ALA A 96 -15.57 -8.51 17.70
C ALA A 96 -17.00 -9.01 17.39
N PHE A 97 -17.79 -8.29 16.59
CA PHE A 97 -19.10 -8.77 16.13
C PHE A 97 -19.03 -10.04 15.28
N SER A 98 -17.91 -10.27 14.59
CA SER A 98 -17.65 -11.51 13.84
C SER A 98 -17.01 -12.63 14.68
N GLY A 99 -16.94 -12.47 16.01
CA GLY A 99 -16.29 -13.45 16.90
C GLY A 99 -14.76 -13.49 16.77
N LYS A 100 -14.15 -12.47 16.17
CA LYS A 100 -12.70 -12.37 15.95
C LYS A 100 -12.10 -11.30 16.87
N ARG A 101 -10.88 -11.53 17.33
CA ARG A 101 -10.06 -10.52 17.98
C ARG A 101 -9.09 -9.92 16.98
N LEU A 102 -9.19 -8.62 16.76
CA LEU A 102 -8.23 -7.83 15.99
C LEU A 102 -7.32 -7.08 16.95
N THR A 103 -6.03 -6.97 16.61
CA THR A 103 -5.09 -6.07 17.27
C THR A 103 -4.22 -5.43 16.20
N ILE A 104 -4.04 -4.12 16.27
CA ILE A 104 -3.16 -3.36 15.39
C ILE A 104 -2.13 -2.68 16.28
N GLU A 105 -0.86 -2.92 15.98
CA GLU A 105 0.26 -2.26 16.65
C GLU A 105 1.03 -1.45 15.62
N ASN A 106 1.08 -0.14 15.81
CA ASN A 106 1.75 0.76 14.88
C ASN A 106 3.14 1.14 15.36
N SER A 107 4.06 1.29 14.42
CA SER A 107 5.26 2.06 14.64
C SER A 107 4.95 3.57 14.70
N THR A 108 5.93 4.34 15.16
CA THR A 108 6.00 5.77 14.83
C THR A 108 6.20 5.97 13.33
N LEU A 109 6.19 7.23 12.86
CA LEU A 109 6.66 7.55 11.51
C LEU A 109 8.12 7.11 11.34
N ILE A 110 8.40 6.40 10.27
CA ILE A 110 9.72 5.93 9.85
C ILE A 110 10.09 6.65 8.56
N ASP A 111 11.35 7.09 8.45
CA ASP A 111 11.89 7.64 7.20
C ASP A 111 11.67 6.65 6.04
N ALA A 112 11.05 7.12 4.97
CA ALA A 112 10.74 6.28 3.84
C ALA A 112 12.00 6.02 2.99
N TYR A 113 12.26 4.75 2.71
CA TYR A 113 13.20 4.37 1.65
C TYR A 113 12.54 4.53 0.27
N PHE A 114 13.35 4.66 -0.78
CA PHE A 114 12.84 4.71 -2.15
C PHE A 114 12.49 3.32 -2.71
N SER A 115 12.57 2.27 -1.89
CA SER A 115 12.08 0.92 -2.23
C SER A 115 10.57 0.90 -2.42
N LYS A 116 10.02 -0.12 -3.09
CA LYS A 116 8.58 -0.17 -3.44
C LYS A 116 7.64 0.03 -2.24
N ASN A 117 7.93 -0.61 -1.11
CA ASN A 117 7.13 -0.52 0.12
C ASN A 117 7.64 0.54 1.11
N GLY A 118 8.69 1.29 0.76
CA GLY A 118 9.25 2.34 1.60
C GLY A 118 10.12 1.87 2.76
N MET A 119 10.49 0.59 2.81
CA MET A 119 11.30 0.00 3.88
C MET A 119 12.74 -0.27 3.43
N ILE A 120 13.68 -0.32 4.37
CA ILE A 120 15.11 -0.62 4.11
C ILE A 120 15.33 -1.99 3.46
N ASN A 121 14.50 -2.97 3.79
CA ASN A 121 14.50 -4.32 3.23
C ASN A 121 13.43 -4.52 2.14
N GLY A 122 12.91 -3.41 1.61
CA GLY A 122 11.91 -3.40 0.55
C GLY A 122 12.45 -3.89 -0.79
N MET A 123 11.57 -3.98 -1.77
CA MET A 123 11.97 -4.28 -3.15
C MET A 123 12.77 -3.09 -3.73
N PRO A 124 14.07 -3.25 -4.04
CA PRO A 124 14.93 -2.12 -4.39
C PRO A 124 14.70 -1.63 -5.82
N ASN A 125 14.47 -2.55 -6.76
CA ASN A 125 14.25 -2.24 -8.16
C ASN A 125 12.77 -2.35 -8.48
N TRP A 126 12.14 -1.26 -8.90
CA TRP A 126 10.71 -1.23 -9.19
C TRP A 126 10.32 -0.08 -10.09
N THR A 127 9.22 -0.23 -10.81
CA THR A 127 8.62 0.84 -11.60
C THR A 127 7.72 1.69 -10.72
N LEU A 128 8.09 2.97 -10.54
CA LEU A 128 7.36 3.95 -9.75
C LEU A 128 6.03 4.31 -10.42
N ILE A 129 6.08 4.56 -11.73
CA ILE A 129 4.91 4.87 -12.53
C ILE A 129 5.12 4.44 -13.98
N SER A 130 4.05 4.05 -14.66
CA SER A 130 4.07 3.56 -16.05
C SER A 130 3.11 4.34 -16.93
N ASN A 131 3.32 4.26 -18.24
CA ASN A 131 2.48 4.90 -19.26
C ASN A 131 2.30 6.40 -19.01
N VAL A 132 3.41 7.10 -18.81
CA VAL A 132 3.46 8.55 -18.62
C VAL A 132 3.82 9.19 -19.94
N ASN A 133 3.09 10.24 -20.31
CA ASN A 133 3.42 11.10 -21.46
C ASN A 133 3.80 12.53 -21.04
N PHE A 134 3.54 12.89 -19.78
CA PHE A 134 3.83 14.21 -19.23
C PHE A 134 4.01 14.11 -17.72
N THR A 135 5.09 14.70 -17.20
CA THR A 135 5.32 14.87 -15.77
C THR A 135 5.35 16.36 -15.47
N ASP A 136 4.46 16.81 -14.59
CA ASP A 136 4.31 18.20 -14.18
C ASP A 136 5.25 18.51 -13.00
N THR A 137 5.18 17.70 -11.96
CA THR A 137 6.02 17.83 -10.77
C THR A 137 6.85 16.57 -10.61
N PHE A 138 8.17 16.73 -10.48
CA PHE A 138 9.05 15.67 -10.00
C PHE A 138 10.03 16.28 -8.99
N ILE A 139 9.77 16.02 -7.71
CA ILE A 139 10.54 16.56 -6.59
C ILE A 139 11.06 15.41 -5.74
N LEU A 140 12.31 15.50 -5.33
CA LEU A 140 12.94 14.63 -4.34
C LEU A 140 13.54 15.48 -3.22
N GLU A 141 13.48 14.99 -2.00
CA GLU A 141 14.19 15.60 -0.87
C GLU A 141 14.95 14.52 -0.12
N ILE A 142 16.25 14.77 0.07
CA ILE A 142 17.13 13.92 0.86
C ILE A 142 17.45 14.68 2.14
N PRO A 143 16.88 14.27 3.29
CA PRO A 143 17.04 15.03 4.53
C PRO A 143 18.47 14.98 5.06
N LYS A 144 19.21 13.88 4.81
CA LYS A 144 20.59 13.68 5.27
C LYS A 144 21.37 12.75 4.33
N ALA A 145 22.61 13.10 4.00
CA ALA A 145 23.49 12.31 3.13
C ALA A 145 23.77 10.91 3.70
N SER A 146 23.88 10.77 5.01
CA SER A 146 24.11 9.47 5.67
C SER A 146 22.95 8.45 5.51
N LYS A 147 21.81 8.88 4.94
CA LYS A 147 20.71 8.00 4.54
C LYS A 147 20.89 7.44 3.13
N LEU A 148 21.92 7.86 2.41
CA LEU A 148 22.31 7.36 1.09
C LEU A 148 23.51 6.42 1.21
N SER A 149 23.60 5.49 0.25
CA SER A 149 24.80 4.69 0.01
C SER A 149 25.80 5.48 -0.84
N ASN A 150 27.00 4.92 -0.97
CA ASN A 150 28.06 5.53 -1.78
C ASN A 150 27.84 5.34 -3.30
N ASN A 151 28.77 5.87 -4.10
CA ASN A 151 28.69 5.84 -5.57
C ASN A 151 28.65 4.43 -6.20
N SER A 152 29.17 3.40 -5.53
CA SER A 152 29.22 2.03 -6.06
C SER A 152 27.86 1.33 -6.01
N SER A 153 26.98 1.79 -5.13
CA SER A 153 25.61 1.30 -4.96
C SER A 153 24.67 2.48 -4.80
N CYS A 154 24.75 3.45 -5.72
CA CYS A 154 23.92 4.65 -5.69
C CYS A 154 22.44 4.33 -5.87
N LEU A 155 21.59 5.24 -5.39
CA LEU A 155 20.17 5.27 -5.73
C LEU A 155 20.03 5.87 -7.13
N ARG A 156 19.25 5.24 -8.01
CA ARG A 156 19.00 5.75 -9.36
C ARG A 156 17.51 5.91 -9.64
N PHE A 157 17.14 7.06 -10.19
CA PHE A 157 15.88 7.24 -10.89
C PHE A 157 16.14 7.23 -12.39
N GLU A 158 15.30 6.55 -13.14
CA GLU A 158 15.49 6.36 -14.58
C GLU A 158 14.15 6.50 -15.30
N ALA A 159 14.10 7.34 -16.34
CA ALA A 159 13.00 7.39 -17.28
C ALA A 159 13.37 6.56 -18.50
N VAL A 160 12.56 5.55 -18.79
CA VAL A 160 12.78 4.61 -19.88
C VAL A 160 11.56 4.63 -20.79
N GLU A 161 11.79 4.75 -22.09
CA GLU A 161 10.74 4.63 -23.09
C GLU A 161 10.10 3.24 -23.03
N THR A 162 8.85 3.14 -23.47
CA THR A 162 8.10 1.87 -23.44
C THR A 162 8.80 0.75 -24.24
N ASN A 163 9.66 1.09 -25.21
CA ASN A 163 10.46 0.15 -25.99
C ASN A 163 11.76 -0.30 -25.29
N GLY A 164 12.08 0.23 -24.11
CA GLY A 164 13.26 -0.13 -23.31
C GLY A 164 14.46 0.81 -23.43
N SER A 165 14.39 1.86 -24.26
CA SER A 165 15.49 2.83 -24.39
C SER A 165 15.51 3.80 -23.21
N MET A 166 16.66 3.96 -22.55
CA MET A 166 16.82 4.95 -21.48
C MET A 166 16.80 6.36 -22.07
N LEU A 167 15.92 7.22 -21.57
CA LEU A 167 15.83 8.63 -21.97
C LEU A 167 16.65 9.51 -21.02
N TRP A 168 16.55 9.22 -19.73
CA TRP A 168 17.14 10.03 -18.67
C TRP A 168 17.42 9.18 -17.44
N ALA A 169 18.51 9.45 -16.74
CA ALA A 169 18.81 8.87 -15.44
C ALA A 169 19.44 9.88 -14.49
N MET A 170 19.21 9.68 -13.20
CA MET A 170 19.81 10.44 -12.13
C MET A 170 20.28 9.52 -11.00
N ASP A 171 21.58 9.54 -10.76
CA ASP A 171 22.23 8.87 -9.64
C ASP A 171 22.34 9.82 -8.45
N ILE A 172 22.01 9.34 -7.27
CA ILE A 172 22.10 10.05 -5.99
C ILE A 172 22.89 9.20 -5.01
N TYR A 173 23.93 9.75 -4.40
CA TYR A 173 24.79 9.03 -3.47
C TYR A 173 25.46 9.94 -2.43
N ASP A 174 25.86 9.36 -1.31
CA ASP A 174 26.74 9.99 -0.33
C ASP A 174 28.19 9.89 -0.79
N SER A 175 28.90 11.02 -0.75
CA SER A 175 30.36 11.02 -0.76
C SER A 175 30.86 12.07 0.21
N GLY A 176 31.41 11.60 1.34
CA GLY A 176 32.03 12.47 2.35
C GLY A 176 31.03 13.26 3.20
N GLY A 177 29.79 12.78 3.36
CA GLY A 177 28.73 13.48 4.10
C GLY A 177 27.95 14.49 3.25
N TYR A 178 28.16 14.48 1.94
CA TYR A 178 27.48 15.35 0.98
C TYR A 178 26.63 14.52 0.02
N VAL A 179 25.46 15.06 -0.36
CA VAL A 179 24.61 14.44 -1.37
C VAL A 179 25.16 14.82 -2.74
N ASN A 180 25.56 13.83 -3.52
CA ASN A 180 26.05 14.00 -4.87
C ASN A 180 24.97 13.54 -5.83
N VAL A 181 24.71 14.34 -6.86
CA VAL A 181 23.75 14.04 -7.91
C VAL A 181 24.47 14.04 -9.25
N ARG A 182 24.24 13.00 -10.05
CA ARG A 182 24.76 12.86 -11.41
C ARG A 182 23.60 12.59 -12.35
N VAL A 183 23.43 13.43 -13.36
CA VAL A 183 22.40 13.32 -14.39
C VAL A 183 23.02 12.85 -15.70
N MET A 184 22.37 11.90 -16.36
CA MET A 184 22.88 11.22 -17.55
C MET A 184 21.78 10.96 -18.57
N ASP A 185 22.16 10.90 -19.84
CA ASP A 185 21.39 10.26 -20.90
C ASP A 185 22.01 8.90 -21.26
N ASN A 186 21.52 8.26 -22.33
CA ASN A 186 22.03 6.97 -22.80
C ASN A 186 23.50 6.99 -23.26
N ASN A 187 24.07 8.15 -23.53
CA ASN A 187 25.38 8.28 -24.17
C ASN A 187 26.43 8.91 -23.26
N SER A 188 26.04 9.71 -22.27
CA SER A 188 26.95 10.57 -21.53
C SER A 188 26.39 11.09 -20.20
N THR A 189 27.27 11.63 -19.37
CA THR A 189 26.89 12.44 -18.21
C THR A 189 26.61 13.87 -18.65
N LEU A 190 25.43 14.37 -18.30
CA LEU A 190 24.94 15.71 -18.67
C LEU A 190 25.31 16.76 -17.62
N GLY A 191 25.32 16.38 -16.34
CA GLY A 191 25.61 17.31 -15.26
C GLY A 191 25.84 16.62 -13.93
N ASN A 192 26.65 17.24 -13.07
CA ASN A 192 26.91 16.79 -11.71
C ASN A 192 26.73 17.97 -10.75
N THR A 193 26.23 17.69 -9.55
CA THR A 193 26.18 18.66 -8.45
C THR A 193 26.45 17.96 -7.13
N THR A 194 26.82 18.74 -6.12
CA THR A 194 27.05 18.26 -4.75
C THR A 194 26.41 19.25 -3.79
N SER A 195 25.70 18.75 -2.78
CA SER A 195 25.07 19.61 -1.79
C SER A 195 26.09 20.25 -0.86
N ALA A 196 25.72 21.37 -0.24
CA ALA A 196 26.61 22.11 0.67
C ALA A 196 26.57 21.59 2.12
N SER A 197 25.50 20.91 2.53
CA SER A 197 25.20 20.61 3.94
C SER A 197 24.78 19.16 4.21
N GLY A 198 24.85 18.28 3.19
CA GLY A 198 24.36 16.91 3.29
C GLY A 198 22.83 16.79 3.27
N TYR A 199 22.10 17.90 3.26
CA TYR A 199 20.69 18.00 2.87
C TYR A 199 20.63 18.35 1.38
N VAL A 200 19.60 17.90 0.65
CA VAL A 200 19.28 18.46 -0.66
C VAL A 200 17.80 18.34 -0.99
N TYR A 201 17.24 19.41 -1.55
CA TYR A 201 15.95 19.41 -2.22
C TYR A 201 16.15 19.54 -3.74
N LEU A 202 15.61 18.61 -4.51
CA LEU A 202 15.76 18.53 -5.96
C LEU A 202 14.40 18.74 -6.62
N ASN A 203 14.22 19.88 -7.29
CA ASN A 203 13.09 20.11 -8.18
C ASN A 203 13.52 19.80 -9.61
N ILE A 204 13.28 18.55 -10.02
CA ILE A 204 13.77 17.97 -11.27
C ILE A 204 13.06 18.58 -12.48
N THR A 205 11.73 18.72 -12.41
CA THR A 205 10.96 19.36 -13.50
C THR A 205 11.15 20.88 -13.53
N GLY A 206 11.44 21.51 -12.38
CA GLY A 206 11.68 22.94 -12.26
C GLY A 206 13.12 23.39 -12.52
N ASN A 207 14.10 22.49 -12.58
CA ASN A 207 15.53 22.80 -12.74
C ASN A 207 16.15 23.62 -11.59
N TYR A 208 15.79 23.30 -10.34
CA TYR A 208 16.34 23.94 -9.15
C TYR A 208 16.78 22.94 -8.09
N ILE A 209 17.85 23.30 -7.38
CA ILE A 209 18.33 22.66 -6.17
C ILE A 209 18.10 23.64 -5.01
N ASP A 210 17.61 23.12 -3.88
CA ASP A 210 17.32 23.89 -2.66
C ASP A 210 16.44 25.13 -2.95
N GLY A 211 15.53 24.99 -3.93
CA GLY A 211 14.59 26.02 -4.39
C GLY A 211 15.20 27.26 -5.03
N THR A 212 16.52 27.38 -5.08
CA THR A 212 17.21 28.66 -5.39
C THR A 212 18.35 28.50 -6.38
N SER A 213 19.06 27.38 -6.37
CA SER A 213 20.22 27.15 -7.23
C SER A 213 19.80 26.50 -8.53
N TYR A 214 19.97 27.19 -9.65
CA TYR A 214 19.64 26.61 -10.96
C TYR A 214 20.58 25.44 -11.30
N PHE A 215 19.98 24.32 -11.69
CA PHE A 215 20.68 23.14 -12.20
C PHE A 215 19.80 22.46 -13.24
N ASN A 216 20.28 22.34 -14.47
CA ASN A 216 19.51 21.71 -15.53
C ASN A 216 19.53 20.19 -15.35
N PHE A 217 18.40 19.61 -14.94
CA PHE A 217 18.24 18.17 -14.88
C PHE A 217 17.95 17.56 -16.25
N HIS A 218 17.68 18.34 -17.29
CA HIS A 218 17.36 17.87 -18.64
C HIS A 218 16.17 16.90 -18.74
N PHE A 219 15.42 16.71 -17.65
CA PHE A 219 14.34 15.71 -17.57
C PHE A 219 13.22 16.01 -18.57
N ASN A 220 12.73 17.26 -18.59
CA ASN A 220 11.64 17.66 -19.48
C ASN A 220 12.06 17.57 -20.95
N ASP A 221 13.28 18.00 -21.27
CA ASP A 221 13.78 17.99 -22.65
C ASP A 221 13.87 16.56 -23.20
N LEU A 222 14.41 15.64 -22.41
CA LEU A 222 14.66 14.25 -22.82
C LEU A 222 13.42 13.36 -22.77
N THR A 223 12.42 13.72 -21.98
CA THR A 223 11.15 12.99 -21.92
C THR A 223 10.05 13.59 -22.79
N SER A 224 10.28 14.79 -23.34
CA SER A 224 9.32 15.45 -24.22
C SER A 224 8.99 14.59 -25.44
N SER A 225 7.71 14.47 -25.77
CA SER A 225 7.21 13.67 -26.91
C SER A 225 7.40 12.15 -26.79
N HIS A 226 7.87 11.64 -25.65
CA HIS A 226 8.01 10.20 -25.40
C HIS A 226 6.91 9.66 -24.50
N VAL A 227 6.62 8.37 -24.65
CA VAL A 227 5.82 7.61 -23.69
C VAL A 227 6.75 6.71 -22.89
N TYR A 228 6.84 6.98 -21.59
CA TYR A 228 7.85 6.41 -20.72
C TYR A 228 7.26 5.89 -19.41
N HIS A 229 8.11 5.21 -18.67
CA HIS A 229 7.89 4.84 -17.28
C HIS A 229 9.09 5.29 -16.45
N ILE A 230 8.85 5.60 -15.17
CA ILE A 230 9.91 6.00 -14.25
C ILE A 230 10.21 4.81 -13.35
N ASN A 231 11.46 4.37 -13.36
CA ASN A 231 11.98 3.31 -12.52
C ASN A 231 12.79 3.88 -11.37
N VAL A 232 12.73 3.20 -10.24
CA VAL A 232 13.69 3.34 -9.15
C VAL A 232 14.56 2.10 -9.16
N ILE A 233 15.86 2.32 -9.25
CA ILE A 233 16.89 1.28 -9.19
C ILE A 233 17.63 1.48 -7.87
N ASN A 234 17.82 0.39 -7.14
CA ASN A 234 18.48 0.37 -5.85
C ASN A 234 17.81 1.30 -4.82
N GLY A 235 16.47 1.28 -4.75
CA GLY A 235 15.66 2.10 -3.85
C GLY A 235 15.93 1.90 -2.36
N THR A 236 16.56 0.79 -1.96
CA THR A 236 17.01 0.54 -0.57
C THR A 236 18.30 1.26 -0.22
N ALA A 237 19.03 1.79 -1.21
CA ALA A 237 20.27 2.53 -1.00
C ALA A 237 20.05 3.98 -0.56
N GLY A 238 18.81 4.45 -0.50
CA GLY A 238 18.48 5.81 -0.09
C GLY A 238 17.15 5.91 0.65
N ALA A 239 17.07 6.80 1.62
CA ALA A 239 15.83 7.24 2.22
C ALA A 239 15.61 8.75 2.03
N GLY A 240 14.36 9.13 1.83
CA GLY A 240 13.97 10.50 1.54
C GLY A 240 12.50 10.61 1.16
N ILE A 241 12.14 11.80 0.70
CA ILE A 241 10.78 12.18 0.35
C ILE A 241 10.72 12.32 -1.16
N PHE A 242 9.60 11.95 -1.77
CA PHE A 242 9.34 12.27 -3.17
C PHE A 242 7.91 12.71 -3.43
N ARG A 243 7.76 13.50 -4.48
CA ARG A 243 6.48 13.86 -5.07
C ARG A 243 6.59 13.81 -6.58
N LEU A 244 5.67 13.12 -7.21
CA LEU A 244 5.57 12.96 -8.64
C LEU A 244 4.12 13.13 -9.07
N SER A 245 3.85 14.07 -9.97
CA SER A 245 2.53 14.23 -10.58
C SER A 245 2.64 14.55 -12.06
N GLY A 246 1.60 14.20 -12.81
CA GLY A 246 1.59 14.35 -14.25
C GLY A 246 0.35 13.70 -14.86
N ASN A 247 0.46 13.33 -16.13
CA ASN A 247 -0.61 12.68 -16.87
C ASN A 247 -0.15 11.34 -17.44
N HIS A 248 -1.09 10.41 -17.46
CA HIS A 248 -0.98 9.18 -18.22
C HIS A 248 -1.30 9.43 -19.70
N VAL A 249 -0.89 8.47 -20.55
CA VAL A 249 -1.18 8.46 -21.99
C VAL A 249 -2.69 8.55 -22.29
N ASP A 250 -3.52 7.98 -21.42
CA ASP A 250 -4.98 7.99 -21.55
C ASP A 250 -5.65 9.30 -21.07
N GLY A 251 -4.86 10.26 -20.61
CA GLY A 251 -5.32 11.58 -20.16
C GLY A 251 -5.69 11.66 -18.68
N HIS A 252 -5.64 10.57 -17.92
CA HIS A 252 -5.85 10.63 -16.46
C HIS A 252 -4.63 11.23 -15.77
N SER A 253 -4.86 12.15 -14.83
CA SER A 253 -3.78 12.67 -14.00
C SER A 253 -3.41 11.68 -12.90
N PHE A 254 -2.14 11.71 -12.50
CA PHE A 254 -1.65 10.95 -11.35
C PHE A 254 -0.93 11.89 -10.38
N ASN A 255 -0.95 11.51 -9.10
CA ASN A 255 -0.20 12.16 -8.04
C ASN A 255 0.27 11.09 -7.06
N ILE A 256 1.58 10.92 -6.96
CA ILE A 256 2.24 9.95 -6.09
C ILE A 256 3.19 10.73 -5.21
N ALA A 257 3.00 10.64 -3.90
CA ALA A 257 3.89 11.24 -2.94
C ALA A 257 4.17 10.25 -1.81
N ARG A 258 5.36 10.33 -1.24
CA ARG A 258 5.73 9.58 -0.05
C ARG A 258 6.69 10.42 0.77
N HIS A 259 6.34 10.61 2.03
CA HIS A 259 7.17 11.30 2.99
C HIS A 259 7.74 10.37 4.05
N ALA A 260 6.88 9.51 4.60
CA ALA A 260 7.23 8.57 5.64
C ALA A 260 6.43 7.27 5.47
N VAL A 261 6.75 6.30 6.30
CA VAL A 261 6.05 5.02 6.39
C VAL A 261 5.64 4.76 7.83
N VAL A 262 4.43 4.23 8.02
CA VAL A 262 4.00 3.61 9.28
C VAL A 262 3.95 2.11 9.08
N LEU A 263 4.61 1.35 9.95
CA LEU A 263 4.51 -0.10 9.95
C LEU A 263 3.33 -0.51 10.84
N ALA A 264 2.28 -1.04 10.22
CA ALA A 264 1.11 -1.58 10.92
C ALA A 264 1.26 -3.10 11.06
N ASN A 265 1.38 -3.57 12.30
CA ASN A 265 1.39 -5.00 12.64
C ASN A 265 -0.02 -5.42 13.02
N ILE A 266 -0.71 -6.09 12.11
CA ILE A 266 -2.11 -6.48 12.25
C ILE A 266 -2.17 -7.96 12.62
N SER A 267 -2.76 -8.26 13.78
CA SER A 267 -3.05 -9.61 14.24
C SER A 267 -4.56 -9.86 14.25
N VAL A 268 -4.99 -10.93 13.60
CA VAL A 268 -6.39 -11.40 13.64
C VAL A 268 -6.40 -12.79 14.25
N VAL A 269 -7.17 -12.97 15.31
CA VAL A 269 -7.33 -14.25 16.02
C VAL A 269 -8.79 -14.66 15.98
N SER A 270 -9.06 -15.87 15.49
CA SER A 270 -10.33 -16.58 15.63
C SER A 270 -10.18 -17.70 16.67
N PHE A 271 -11.23 -18.50 16.85
CA PHE A 271 -11.24 -19.61 17.80
C PHE A 271 -10.09 -20.63 17.55
N ASP A 272 -9.73 -20.86 16.29
CA ASP A 272 -8.81 -21.90 15.85
C ASP A 272 -7.59 -21.39 15.06
N LYS A 273 -7.59 -20.12 14.63
CA LYS A 273 -6.56 -19.56 13.74
C LYS A 273 -6.02 -18.24 14.26
N LYS A 274 -4.73 -18.01 14.00
CA LYS A 274 -4.06 -16.72 14.19
C LYS A 274 -3.39 -16.31 12.89
N MET A 275 -3.65 -15.10 12.46
CA MET A 275 -2.98 -14.45 11.34
C MET A 275 -2.19 -13.24 11.86
N PHE A 276 -1.01 -13.05 11.29
CA PHE A 276 -0.16 -11.88 11.53
C PHE A 276 0.29 -11.30 10.20
N ILE A 277 0.14 -9.99 10.04
CA ILE A 277 0.54 -9.24 8.86
C ILE A 277 1.33 -8.03 9.32
N SER A 278 2.52 -7.83 8.76
CA SER A 278 3.26 -6.58 8.91
C SER A 278 3.17 -5.81 7.59
N TYR A 279 2.49 -4.67 7.62
CA TYR A 279 2.14 -3.91 6.43
C TYR A 279 2.70 -2.48 6.49
N PRO A 280 3.70 -2.15 5.67
CA PRO A 280 4.21 -0.78 5.53
C PRO A 280 3.20 0.10 4.80
N ILE A 281 2.76 1.18 5.45
CA ILE A 281 1.80 2.15 4.92
C ILE A 281 2.54 3.44 4.59
N PRO A 282 2.74 3.79 3.31
CA PRO A 282 3.31 5.07 2.93
C PRO A 282 2.30 6.19 3.20
N VAL A 283 2.77 7.31 3.75
CA VAL A 283 1.97 8.53 3.95
C VAL A 283 2.44 9.65 3.01
N PRO A 284 1.53 10.39 2.35
CA PRO A 284 1.88 11.22 1.19
C PRO A 284 2.38 12.63 1.50
N GLY A 285 2.36 13.10 2.76
CA GLY A 285 2.56 14.53 3.02
C GLY A 285 3.96 14.91 3.49
N GLY A 286 4.54 15.94 2.87
CA GLY A 286 5.63 16.77 3.38
C GLY A 286 5.33 18.19 2.88
N ILE A 287 5.66 19.22 3.66
CA ILE A 287 5.50 20.61 3.20
C ILE A 287 6.50 20.85 2.08
N ALA A 288 6.08 21.58 1.05
CA ALA A 288 6.99 22.25 0.12
C ALA A 288 7.64 23.46 0.80
#